data_AF-A0A926IDU5-F1
#
_entry.id   AF-A0A926IDU5-F1
#
_cell.length_a   1.000
_cell.length_b   1.000
_cell.length_c   1.000
_cell.angle_alpha   90.00
_cell.angle_beta   90.00
_cell.angle_gamma   90.00
#
_symmetry.space_group_name_H-M   'P 1'
#
loop_
_entity.id
_entity.type
_entity.pdbx_description
1 polymer ?
#
loop_
_entity_poly.entity_id
_entity_poly.type
_entity_poly.pdbx_seq_one_letter_code
_entity_poly.pdbx_strand_id
1 'polypeptide(L)'
;MTENRIRTNMLYVNTIKPHFQVEDVEIILVLKGTITIQKVERTIQVGEGEFTFINRNIVHSIESEGAYIISTKIRVSRFKHIFGKIEYVDFLNNDELLPIDRPLKNSLNENVVQLLINQYCFENNLYEMVGPEAKLFNEECLVNMLFTSYQLITHLKEEEEYPTEKLQMRYYSVVEYVMNHSHQKIVVEDILKELYMNATYFSQFMKKVGGIGFKDFVQYRKLIIIQQYLLEQQVPMTEIANRVGIYDMKSFYNTFKRYFNQRPKTWREEACQQEDSYRIEFQKDVLEKFIERHHINCYQETTTSRLYKHLLQVKQRSPLSLEGVEIILNLCKDMEEQFNSHYYAYEYLNDLIHEVYKSKAILHMLHPYQYLEDKEREQLFMNVIGFSVLKLGTGKTKTLKISLVVKDEIEFLQAYRLKQKIEQSVGNLSINIIMDLLI
;
A
#
# COMPACT_ATOMS: atom_id res chain seq x y z
N MET A 1 -25.08 3.50 -4.19
CA MET A 1 -24.04 3.53 -5.24
C MET A 1 -22.70 3.63 -4.53
N THR A 2 -21.98 2.52 -4.42
CA THR A 2 -20.64 2.48 -3.79
C THR A 2 -19.68 3.22 -4.69
N GLU A 3 -19.29 4.43 -4.29
CA GLU A 3 -18.12 5.11 -4.88
C GLU A 3 -16.92 4.17 -4.87
N ASN A 4 -16.32 3.93 -6.04
CA ASN A 4 -15.13 3.09 -6.20
C ASN A 4 -14.01 3.55 -5.26
N ARG A 5 -13.50 2.63 -4.43
CA ARG A 5 -12.43 2.85 -3.43
C ARG A 5 -11.07 2.99 -4.09
N ILE A 6 -10.88 2.28 -5.21
CA ILE A 6 -9.73 2.38 -6.09
C ILE A 6 -10.26 2.68 -7.50
N ARG A 7 -9.55 3.51 -8.26
CA ARG A 7 -9.84 3.77 -9.67
C ARG A 7 -8.56 3.72 -10.45
N THR A 8 -8.56 3.04 -11.59
CA THR A 8 -7.37 2.94 -12.42
C THR A 8 -7.66 3.20 -13.90
N ASN A 9 -6.80 3.99 -14.52
CA ASN A 9 -6.91 4.37 -15.92
C ASN A 9 -5.59 4.17 -16.63
N MET A 10 -5.65 3.69 -17.88
CA MET A 10 -4.53 3.73 -18.79
C MET A 10 -4.56 5.05 -19.54
N LEU A 11 -3.41 5.74 -19.59
CA LEU A 11 -3.29 7.03 -20.25
C LEU A 11 -2.11 7.00 -21.22
N TYR A 12 -2.31 7.61 -22.39
CA TYR A 12 -1.22 8.10 -23.21
C TYR A 12 -0.97 9.57 -22.86
N VAL A 13 0.26 9.90 -22.47
CA VAL A 13 0.62 11.20 -21.88
C VAL A 13 1.74 11.85 -22.67
N ASN A 14 1.57 13.12 -23.02
CA ASN A 14 2.65 14.05 -23.36
C ASN A 14 2.80 15.09 -22.25
N THR A 15 1.68 15.63 -21.78
CA THR A 15 1.66 16.64 -20.72
C THR A 15 0.41 16.48 -19.87
N ILE A 16 0.57 16.46 -18.55
CA ILE A 16 -0.50 16.68 -17.59
C ILE A 16 -0.08 17.91 -16.79
N LYS A 17 -0.89 18.96 -16.83
CA LYS A 17 -0.58 20.23 -16.17
C LYS A 17 -0.55 20.07 -14.64
N PRO A 18 -0.04 21.08 -13.90
CA PRO A 18 0.05 20.98 -12.45
C PRO A 18 -1.32 20.81 -11.81
N HIS A 19 -1.47 19.75 -11.02
CA HIS A 19 -2.72 19.40 -10.34
C HIS A 19 -2.42 18.61 -9.06
N PHE A 20 -3.44 18.34 -8.25
CA PHE A 20 -3.31 17.55 -7.01
C PHE A 20 -4.58 16.76 -6.70
N GLN A 21 -4.45 15.76 -5.83
CA GLN A 21 -5.57 14.97 -5.32
C GLN A 21 -5.77 15.24 -3.82
N VAL A 22 -7.00 15.53 -3.40
CA VAL A 22 -7.31 15.84 -1.98
C VAL A 22 -7.55 14.57 -1.17
N GLU A 23 -8.32 13.63 -1.71
CA GLU A 23 -8.76 12.42 -1.00
C GLU A 23 -7.92 11.19 -1.34
N ASP A 24 -7.29 11.19 -2.50
CA ASP A 24 -6.71 10.00 -3.09
C ASP A 24 -5.17 10.09 -3.09
N VAL A 25 -4.51 8.97 -2.80
CA VAL A 25 -3.11 8.75 -3.14
C VAL A 25 -3.07 8.22 -4.57
N GLU A 26 -2.18 8.75 -5.39
CA GLU A 26 -2.04 8.34 -6.80
C GLU A 26 -0.75 7.54 -7.00
N ILE A 27 -0.84 6.43 -7.72
CA ILE A 27 0.28 5.57 -8.09
C ILE A 27 0.36 5.57 -9.61
N ILE A 28 1.53 5.93 -10.13
CA ILE A 28 1.77 6.05 -11.57
C ILE A 28 2.78 4.98 -11.95
N LEU A 29 2.33 3.97 -12.71
CA LEU A 29 3.16 2.91 -13.31
C LEU A 29 3.38 3.23 -14.78
N VAL A 30 4.62 3.20 -15.25
CA VAL A 30 4.94 3.43 -16.67
C VAL A 30 4.96 2.10 -17.42
N LEU A 31 4.03 1.93 -18.36
CA LEU A 31 3.95 0.74 -19.22
C LEU A 31 4.89 0.82 -20.42
N LYS A 32 5.13 2.05 -20.93
CA LYS A 32 6.02 2.29 -22.07
C LYS A 32 6.49 3.73 -22.08
N GLY A 33 7.78 3.92 -22.33
CA GLY A 33 8.40 5.24 -22.43
C GLY A 33 8.95 5.71 -21.09
N THR A 34 9.01 7.03 -20.91
CA THR A 34 9.54 7.65 -19.69
C THR A 34 8.75 8.91 -19.43
N ILE A 35 8.39 9.12 -18.17
CA ILE A 35 7.74 10.35 -17.72
C ILE A 35 8.66 11.12 -16.78
N THR A 36 8.55 12.44 -16.83
CA THR A 36 9.16 13.37 -15.91
C THR A 36 8.06 13.98 -15.06
N ILE A 37 8.14 13.75 -13.75
CA ILE A 37 7.19 14.28 -12.78
C ILE A 37 7.84 15.44 -12.04
N GLN A 38 7.23 16.62 -12.15
CA GLN A 38 7.65 17.78 -11.36
C GLN A 38 6.75 17.88 -10.13
N LYS A 39 7.36 17.92 -8.94
CA LYS A 39 6.68 18.14 -7.65
C LYS A 39 7.52 19.07 -6.78
N VAL A 40 7.05 19.40 -5.57
CA VAL A 40 7.76 20.32 -4.66
C VAL A 40 9.24 19.94 -4.53
N GLU A 41 10.14 20.88 -4.88
CA GLU A 41 11.61 20.75 -4.78
C GLU A 41 12.25 19.64 -5.64
N ARG A 42 11.48 18.88 -6.42
CA ARG A 42 11.99 17.66 -7.09
C ARG A 42 11.40 17.43 -8.46
N THR A 43 12.28 16.99 -9.34
CA THR A 43 11.93 16.42 -10.64
C THR A 43 12.34 14.95 -10.60
N ILE A 44 11.39 14.05 -10.83
CA ILE A 44 11.62 12.60 -10.83
C ILE A 44 11.41 12.10 -12.25
N GLN A 45 12.33 11.27 -12.74
CA GLN A 45 12.11 10.49 -13.96
C GLN A 45 11.68 9.09 -13.58
N VAL A 46 10.65 8.59 -14.26
CA VAL A 46 10.11 7.24 -14.05
C VAL A 46 10.11 6.55 -15.41
N GLY A 47 10.89 5.47 -15.51
CA GLY A 47 11.04 4.68 -16.72
C GLY A 47 10.05 3.52 -16.80
N GLU A 48 10.04 2.84 -17.94
CA GLU A 48 9.23 1.64 -18.16
C GLU A 48 9.45 0.57 -17.07
N GLY A 49 8.35 0.02 -16.54
CA GLY A 49 8.38 -0.98 -15.47
C GLY A 49 8.51 -0.39 -14.06
N GLU A 50 8.78 0.91 -13.96
CA GLU A 50 8.86 1.61 -12.68
C GLU A 50 7.54 2.30 -12.33
N PHE A 51 7.32 2.50 -11.04
CA PHE A 51 6.18 3.25 -10.54
C PHE A 51 6.57 4.26 -9.47
N THR A 52 5.70 5.23 -9.26
CA THR A 52 5.87 6.27 -8.24
C THR A 52 4.58 6.55 -7.49
N PHE A 53 4.69 7.04 -6.26
CA PHE A 53 3.59 7.56 -5.47
C PHE A 53 3.54 9.08 -5.54
N ILE A 54 2.31 9.58 -5.59
CA ILE A 54 1.96 10.97 -5.35
C ILE A 54 1.02 10.99 -4.14
N ASN A 55 1.55 11.51 -3.03
CA ASN A 55 0.77 11.67 -1.82
C ASN A 55 -0.33 12.71 -1.99
N ARG A 56 -1.34 12.60 -1.13
CA ARG A 56 -2.42 13.57 -1.05
C ARG A 56 -1.89 14.98 -0.91
N ASN A 57 -2.60 15.92 -1.51
CA ASN A 57 -2.31 17.35 -1.51
C ASN A 57 -1.04 17.76 -2.26
N ILE A 58 -0.22 16.83 -2.75
CA ILE A 58 0.99 17.17 -3.48
C ILE A 58 0.62 17.61 -4.90
N VAL A 59 0.91 18.86 -5.19
CA VAL A 59 0.84 19.39 -6.55
C VAL A 59 1.97 18.79 -7.37
N HIS A 60 1.60 18.24 -8.52
CA HIS A 60 2.53 17.66 -9.46
C HIS A 60 2.07 17.86 -10.91
N SER A 61 3.01 17.87 -11.84
CA SER A 61 2.79 17.81 -13.29
C SER A 61 3.58 16.67 -13.89
N ILE A 62 3.19 16.25 -15.10
CA ILE A 62 3.81 15.12 -15.81
C ILE A 62 4.15 15.58 -17.23
N GLU A 63 5.36 15.31 -17.67
CA GLU A 63 5.85 15.59 -19.02
C GLU A 63 6.50 14.34 -19.63
N SER A 64 6.29 14.10 -20.92
CA SER A 64 6.88 12.98 -21.64
C SER A 64 6.87 13.19 -23.15
N GLU A 65 7.75 12.48 -23.87
CA GLU A 65 7.75 12.40 -25.34
C GLU A 65 6.73 11.37 -25.87
N GLY A 66 5.59 11.23 -25.19
CA GLY A 66 4.58 10.20 -25.47
C GLY A 66 4.83 8.89 -24.71
N ALA A 67 4.27 8.79 -23.51
CA ALA A 67 4.37 7.59 -22.66
C ALA A 67 2.99 6.95 -22.44
N TYR A 68 2.96 5.63 -22.26
CA TYR A 68 1.79 4.92 -21.75
C TYR A 68 1.98 4.65 -20.26
N ILE A 69 1.01 5.07 -19.46
CA ILE A 69 1.02 4.89 -18.01
C ILE A 69 -0.28 4.25 -17.53
N ILE A 70 -0.25 3.63 -16.36
CA ILE A 70 -1.41 3.35 -15.52
C ILE A 70 -1.39 4.32 -14.34
N SER A 71 -2.43 5.13 -14.21
CA SER A 71 -2.68 5.97 -13.03
C SER A 71 -3.74 5.28 -12.16
N THR A 72 -3.33 4.82 -10.98
CA THR A 72 -4.17 4.17 -9.98
C THR A 72 -4.37 5.11 -8.79
N LYS A 73 -5.61 5.53 -8.53
CA LYS A 73 -6.00 6.42 -7.45
C LYS A 73 -6.70 5.63 -6.34
N ILE A 74 -6.16 5.71 -5.13
CA ILE A 74 -6.64 4.98 -3.96
C ILE A 74 -7.21 5.97 -2.95
N ARG A 75 -8.51 5.85 -2.65
CA ARG A 75 -9.17 6.64 -1.61
C ARG A 75 -8.86 6.09 -0.23
N VAL A 76 -7.69 6.46 0.30
CA VAL A 76 -7.14 5.93 1.57
C VAL A 76 -8.07 6.09 2.78
N SER A 77 -8.95 7.10 2.78
CA SER A 77 -9.96 7.29 3.84
C SER A 77 -10.96 6.13 3.97
N ARG A 78 -11.10 5.29 2.94
CA ARG A 78 -11.92 4.07 2.95
C ARG A 78 -11.21 2.84 3.53
N PHE A 79 -9.93 2.97 3.89
CA PHE A 79 -9.08 1.90 4.41
C PHE A 79 -8.59 2.15 5.84
N LYS A 80 -9.32 2.98 6.62
CA LYS A 80 -8.97 3.27 8.03
C LYS A 80 -9.01 2.04 8.95
N HIS A 81 -9.75 1.00 8.57
CA HIS A 81 -9.78 -0.26 9.31
C HIS A 81 -8.47 -1.04 9.20
N ILE A 82 -7.73 -0.85 8.10
CA ILE A 82 -6.38 -1.40 7.93
C ILE A 82 -5.40 -0.62 8.81
N PHE A 83 -5.42 0.70 8.71
CA PHE A 83 -4.57 1.56 9.51
C PHE A 83 -5.29 2.87 9.83
N GLY A 84 -5.60 3.09 11.11
CA GLY A 84 -6.46 4.20 11.55
C GLY A 84 -5.97 5.59 11.14
N LYS A 85 -4.66 5.75 10.91
CA LYS A 85 -4.02 7.01 10.49
C LYS A 85 -3.50 6.99 9.06
N ILE A 86 -4.00 6.10 8.20
CA ILE A 86 -3.53 5.95 6.80
C ILE A 86 -3.60 7.24 5.98
N GLU A 87 -4.53 8.12 6.32
CA GLU A 87 -4.69 9.45 5.72
C GLU A 87 -3.52 10.40 5.95
N TYR A 88 -2.70 10.13 6.96
CA TYR A 88 -1.56 10.93 7.40
C TYR A 88 -0.23 10.24 7.11
N VAL A 89 -0.26 9.14 6.36
CA VAL A 89 0.93 8.44 5.88
C VAL A 89 1.34 9.08 4.56
N ASP A 90 2.53 9.69 4.53
CA ASP A 90 3.17 10.07 3.28
C ASP A 90 3.96 8.85 2.77
N PHE A 91 3.46 8.21 1.70
CA PHE A 91 4.16 7.13 0.99
C PHE A 91 5.36 7.73 0.27
N LEU A 92 6.57 7.38 0.68
CA LEU A 92 7.79 7.90 0.07
C LEU A 92 8.15 7.10 -1.18
N ASN A 93 8.64 7.79 -2.22
CA ASN A 93 9.21 7.09 -3.38
C ASN A 93 10.56 6.48 -3.02
N ASN A 94 10.94 5.48 -3.81
CA ASN A 94 12.23 4.82 -3.74
C ASN A 94 13.44 5.76 -3.85
N ASP A 95 13.26 6.97 -4.37
CA ASP A 95 14.33 7.95 -4.62
C ASP A 95 14.32 9.13 -3.64
N GLU A 96 13.41 9.12 -2.66
CA GLU A 96 13.32 10.21 -1.69
C GLU A 96 14.22 9.95 -0.48
N LEU A 97 15.43 10.54 -0.59
CA LEU A 97 16.37 11.00 0.45
C LEU A 97 17.77 10.37 0.43
N LEU A 98 18.00 9.18 -0.12
CA LEU A 98 19.36 8.64 -0.31
C LEU A 98 19.34 7.56 -1.42
N PRO A 99 20.36 7.47 -2.29
CA PRO A 99 20.54 6.36 -3.21
C PRO A 99 20.96 5.13 -2.40
N ILE A 100 19.98 4.40 -1.87
CA ILE A 100 20.22 3.19 -1.08
C ILE A 100 20.01 2.00 -2.01
N ASP A 101 21.08 1.23 -2.23
CA ASP A 101 20.97 -0.07 -2.86
C ASP A 101 20.25 -1.01 -1.89
N ARG A 102 19.05 -1.44 -2.27
CA ARG A 102 18.14 -2.23 -1.43
C ARG A 102 17.89 -3.54 -2.17
N PRO A 103 18.55 -4.64 -1.81
CA PRO A 103 18.36 -5.93 -2.48
C PRO A 103 16.89 -6.40 -2.50
N LEU A 104 16.08 -5.97 -1.52
CA LEU A 104 14.63 -6.23 -1.46
C LEU A 104 13.76 -5.29 -2.32
N LYS A 105 14.28 -4.15 -2.78
CA LYS A 105 13.52 -3.14 -3.53
C LYS A 105 12.99 -3.70 -4.84
N ASN A 106 13.82 -4.40 -5.60
CA ASN A 106 13.43 -4.91 -6.92
C ASN A 106 12.33 -5.98 -6.79
N SER A 107 12.51 -6.93 -5.87
CA SER A 107 11.51 -7.98 -5.61
C SER A 107 10.19 -7.43 -5.05
N LEU A 108 10.22 -6.41 -4.18
CA LEU A 108 9.00 -5.76 -3.71
C LEU A 108 8.31 -4.93 -4.81
N ASN A 109 9.09 -4.26 -5.65
CA ASN A 109 8.56 -3.48 -6.77
C ASN A 109 7.86 -4.38 -7.79
N GLU A 110 8.42 -5.54 -8.14
CA GLU A 110 7.78 -6.52 -9.03
C GLU A 110 6.39 -6.94 -8.52
N ASN A 111 6.26 -7.19 -7.21
CA ASN A 111 4.97 -7.53 -6.61
C ASN A 111 3.97 -6.36 -6.67
N VAL A 112 4.43 -5.14 -6.44
CA VAL A 112 3.56 -3.94 -6.57
C VAL A 112 3.12 -3.75 -8.02
N VAL A 113 4.02 -3.88 -8.99
CA VAL A 113 3.70 -3.81 -10.42
C VAL A 113 2.66 -4.86 -10.80
N GLN A 114 2.84 -6.10 -10.36
CA GLN A 114 1.86 -7.18 -10.55
C GLN A 114 0.48 -6.80 -10.00
N LEU A 115 0.42 -6.27 -8.77
CA LEU A 115 -0.86 -5.87 -8.17
C LEU A 115 -1.52 -4.70 -8.91
N LEU A 116 -0.75 -3.72 -9.37
CA LEU A 116 -1.29 -2.58 -10.12
C LEU A 116 -1.89 -3.03 -11.45
N ILE A 117 -1.23 -3.97 -12.14
CA ILE A 117 -1.74 -4.56 -13.38
C ILE A 117 -2.97 -5.42 -13.12
N ASN A 118 -2.95 -6.25 -12.06
CA ASN A 118 -4.12 -7.03 -11.67
C ASN A 118 -5.32 -6.14 -11.32
N GLN A 119 -5.12 -5.04 -10.60
CA GLN A 119 -6.17 -4.07 -10.31
C GLN A 119 -6.72 -3.44 -11.60
N TYR A 120 -5.84 -3.06 -12.54
CA TYR A 120 -6.25 -2.53 -13.83
C TYR A 120 -7.09 -3.51 -14.63
N CYS A 121 -6.65 -4.75 -14.73
CA CYS A 121 -7.40 -5.78 -15.41
C CYS A 121 -8.72 -6.12 -14.70
N PHE A 122 -8.76 -6.10 -13.37
CA PHE A 122 -9.98 -6.31 -12.59
C PHE A 122 -11.03 -5.23 -12.86
N GLU A 123 -10.68 -3.94 -12.71
CA GLU A 123 -11.62 -2.83 -12.94
C GLU A 123 -12.15 -2.78 -14.40
N ASN A 124 -11.37 -3.28 -15.36
CA ASN A 124 -11.70 -3.25 -16.78
C ASN A 124 -12.20 -4.61 -17.35
N ASN A 125 -12.41 -5.62 -16.49
CA ASN A 125 -12.84 -6.97 -16.87
C ASN A 125 -11.91 -7.69 -17.88
N LEU A 126 -10.59 -7.45 -17.80
CA LEU A 126 -9.55 -8.00 -18.68
C LEU A 126 -8.88 -9.27 -18.11
N TYR A 127 -9.66 -10.13 -17.42
CA TYR A 127 -9.13 -11.30 -16.70
C TYR A 127 -8.38 -12.29 -17.59
N GLU A 128 -8.70 -12.36 -18.87
CA GLU A 128 -8.01 -13.23 -19.84
C GLU A 128 -6.52 -12.87 -19.99
N MET A 129 -6.13 -11.62 -19.70
CA MET A 129 -4.77 -11.13 -19.87
C MET A 129 -3.84 -11.47 -18.70
N VAL A 130 -4.42 -11.66 -17.50
CA VAL A 130 -3.71 -11.84 -16.22
C VAL A 130 -4.16 -13.09 -15.46
N GLY A 131 -4.95 -13.95 -16.11
CA GLY A 131 -5.45 -15.18 -15.56
C GLY A 131 -6.64 -15.03 -14.59
N PRO A 132 -7.24 -16.17 -14.21
CA PRO A 132 -8.43 -16.20 -13.34
C PRO A 132 -8.16 -15.64 -11.94
N GLU A 133 -6.90 -15.56 -11.49
CA GLU A 133 -6.53 -15.04 -10.18
C GLU A 133 -6.79 -13.55 -10.00
N ALA A 134 -6.76 -12.76 -11.10
CA ALA A 134 -7.13 -11.35 -11.03
C ALA A 134 -8.59 -11.14 -10.61
N LYS A 135 -9.48 -12.12 -10.79
CA LYS A 135 -10.86 -12.09 -10.25
C LYS A 135 -10.89 -12.13 -8.71
N LEU A 136 -9.83 -12.61 -8.08
CA LEU A 136 -9.71 -12.78 -6.63
C LEU A 136 -8.94 -11.63 -5.96
N PHE A 137 -8.57 -10.62 -6.75
CA PHE A 137 -7.89 -9.44 -6.24
C PHE A 137 -8.73 -8.76 -5.17
N ASN A 138 -8.14 -8.57 -3.99
CA ASN A 138 -8.74 -7.80 -2.91
C ASN A 138 -8.04 -6.45 -2.83
N GLU A 139 -8.80 -5.36 -2.99
CA GLU A 139 -8.31 -3.98 -2.83
C GLU A 139 -7.56 -3.78 -1.51
N GLU A 140 -7.96 -4.47 -0.44
CA GLU A 140 -7.28 -4.43 0.86
C GLU A 140 -5.89 -5.05 0.81
N CYS A 141 -5.67 -6.11 0.02
CA CYS A 141 -4.35 -6.72 -0.17
C CYS A 141 -3.38 -5.73 -0.83
N LEU A 142 -3.85 -4.95 -1.81
CA LEU A 142 -3.04 -3.90 -2.42
C LEU A 142 -2.67 -2.83 -1.40
N VAL A 143 -3.63 -2.30 -0.64
CA VAL A 143 -3.35 -1.27 0.36
C VAL A 143 -2.41 -1.79 1.45
N ASN A 144 -2.64 -3.02 1.95
CA ASN A 144 -1.76 -3.68 2.90
C ASN A 144 -0.34 -3.86 2.34
N MET A 145 -0.22 -4.28 1.08
CA MET A 145 1.07 -4.51 0.44
C MET A 145 1.83 -3.21 0.21
N LEU A 146 1.16 -2.16 -0.27
CA LEU A 146 1.78 -0.84 -0.46
C LEU A 146 2.25 -0.24 0.86
N PHE A 147 1.43 -0.38 1.91
CA PHE A 147 1.82 0.05 3.25
C PHE A 147 3.01 -0.75 3.78
N THR A 148 2.99 -2.06 3.60
CA THR A 148 4.06 -2.96 4.06
C THR A 148 5.35 -2.73 3.29
N SER A 149 5.31 -2.63 1.96
CA SER A 149 6.50 -2.38 1.14
C SER A 149 7.15 -1.04 1.53
N TYR A 150 6.34 0.00 1.73
CA TYR A 150 6.80 1.29 2.27
C TYR A 150 7.49 1.16 3.64
N GLN A 151 6.87 0.45 4.58
CA GLN A 151 7.43 0.19 5.90
C GLN A 151 8.71 -0.66 5.81
N LEU A 152 8.92 -1.52 4.82
CA LEU A 152 10.17 -2.28 4.70
C LEU A 152 11.30 -1.46 4.07
N ILE A 153 10.96 -0.66 3.06
CA ILE A 153 11.85 0.18 2.25
C ILE A 153 12.49 1.29 3.10
N THR A 154 11.74 1.93 3.98
CA THR A 154 12.23 3.03 4.84
C THR A 154 13.27 2.59 5.89
N HIS A 155 13.33 1.30 6.23
CA HIS A 155 14.06 0.80 7.40
C HIS A 155 15.40 0.11 7.09
N LEU A 156 15.77 -0.04 5.81
CA LEU A 156 17.10 -0.52 5.42
C LEU A 156 18.21 0.54 5.54
N LYS A 157 17.94 1.67 6.20
CA LYS A 157 18.95 2.65 6.64
C LYS A 157 19.58 2.12 7.93
N GLU A 158 20.80 1.58 7.82
CA GLU A 158 21.83 1.46 8.88
C GLU A 158 21.36 1.37 10.35
N GLU A 159 21.52 0.19 10.98
CA GLU A 159 21.57 -0.09 12.45
C GLU A 159 20.60 0.63 13.43
N GLU A 160 19.63 1.41 12.97
CA GLU A 160 18.64 2.07 13.82
C GLU A 160 17.38 1.20 13.97
N GLU A 161 17.05 0.89 15.21
CA GLU A 161 15.86 0.14 15.62
C GLU A 161 14.57 0.80 15.07
N TYR A 162 13.71 0.00 14.43
CA TYR A 162 12.38 0.40 13.93
C TYR A 162 11.67 1.26 14.98
N PRO A 163 11.19 2.49 14.65
CA PRO A 163 10.38 3.24 15.59
C PRO A 163 9.18 2.36 15.92
N THR A 164 9.06 1.92 17.18
CA THR A 164 7.94 1.08 17.61
C THR A 164 6.61 1.62 17.06
N GLU A 165 5.63 0.74 16.83
CA GLU A 165 4.28 1.15 16.39
C GLU A 165 3.75 2.36 17.17
N LYS A 166 4.01 2.40 18.49
CA LYS A 166 3.70 3.52 19.37
C LYS A 166 4.37 4.84 18.96
N LEU A 167 5.65 4.81 18.58
CA LEU A 167 6.38 5.98 18.08
C LEU A 167 5.89 6.43 16.71
N GLN A 168 5.55 5.49 15.82
CA GLN A 168 4.97 5.82 14.51
C GLN A 168 3.59 6.44 14.64
N MET A 169 2.69 5.83 15.43
CA MET A 169 1.37 6.38 15.71
C MET A 169 1.43 7.78 16.31
N ARG A 170 2.40 8.00 17.19
CA ARG A 170 2.71 9.31 17.78
C ARG A 170 3.25 10.30 16.75
N TYR A 171 4.04 9.87 15.78
CA TYR A 171 4.46 10.72 14.66
C TYR A 171 3.28 11.08 13.76
N TYR A 172 2.42 10.12 13.43
CA TYR A 172 1.21 10.40 12.65
C TYR A 172 0.23 11.32 13.39
N SER A 173 0.21 11.32 14.73
CA SER A 173 -0.49 12.37 15.51
C SER A 173 0.11 13.76 15.30
N VAL A 174 1.44 13.87 15.18
CA VAL A 174 2.09 15.14 14.85
C VAL A 174 1.70 15.59 13.45
N VAL A 175 1.74 14.69 12.48
CA VAL A 175 1.35 14.97 11.08
C VAL A 175 -0.10 15.42 11.01
N GLU A 176 -1.00 14.69 11.63
CA GLU A 176 -2.42 15.01 11.77
C GLU A 176 -2.64 16.41 12.35
N TYR A 177 -1.99 16.71 13.48
CA TYR A 177 -2.09 18.03 14.10
C TYR A 177 -1.63 19.12 13.13
N VAL A 178 -0.47 18.98 12.50
CA VAL A 178 0.05 19.99 11.58
C VAL A 178 -0.90 20.16 10.39
N MET A 179 -1.39 19.08 9.79
CA MET A 179 -2.31 19.14 8.66
C MET A 179 -3.61 19.85 9.01
N ASN A 180 -4.20 19.55 10.17
CA ASN A 180 -5.46 20.16 10.62
C ASN A 180 -5.31 21.64 11.04
N HIS A 181 -4.11 22.10 11.35
CA HIS A 181 -3.84 23.47 11.82
C HIS A 181 -2.97 24.30 10.85
N SER A 182 -2.68 23.81 9.64
CA SER A 182 -1.79 24.52 8.69
C SER A 182 -2.40 25.81 8.11
N HIS A 183 -3.70 26.03 8.28
CA HIS A 183 -4.40 27.28 7.94
C HIS A 183 -4.28 28.37 9.03
N GLN A 184 -3.42 28.17 10.02
CA GLN A 184 -3.17 29.14 11.08
C GLN A 184 -1.71 29.13 11.52
N LYS A 185 -1.38 29.99 12.50
CA LYS A 185 -0.08 29.95 13.17
C LYS A 185 -0.01 28.68 14.02
N ILE A 186 0.98 27.83 13.74
CA ILE A 186 1.29 26.65 14.56
C ILE A 186 2.36 27.03 15.57
N VAL A 187 2.08 26.78 16.84
CA VAL A 187 2.98 27.04 17.97
C VAL A 187 3.46 25.70 18.50
N VAL A 188 4.78 25.52 18.62
CA VAL A 188 5.39 24.23 19.01
C VAL A 188 4.94 23.83 20.41
N GLU A 189 4.76 24.81 21.29
CA GLU A 189 4.36 24.60 22.68
C GLU A 189 2.97 23.96 22.81
N ASP A 190 2.07 24.19 21.86
CA ASP A 190 0.72 23.61 21.88
C ASP A 190 0.76 22.11 21.57
N ILE A 191 1.55 21.72 20.56
CA ILE A 191 1.72 20.29 20.21
C ILE A 191 2.52 19.53 21.26
N LEU A 192 3.49 20.17 21.92
CA LEU A 192 4.25 19.58 23.01
C LEU A 192 3.35 19.22 24.21
N LYS A 193 2.39 20.09 24.54
CA LYS A 193 1.41 19.84 25.60
C LYS A 193 0.47 18.70 25.24
N GLU A 194 -0.06 18.71 24.02
CA GLU A 194 -0.99 17.68 23.55
C GLU A 194 -0.35 16.28 23.50
N LEU A 195 0.94 16.22 23.16
CA LEU A 195 1.69 14.95 23.05
C LEU A 195 2.47 14.58 24.32
N TYR A 196 2.38 15.38 25.38
CA TYR A 196 3.10 15.20 26.64
C TYR A 196 4.62 15.03 26.44
N MET A 197 5.23 15.89 25.62
CA MET A 197 6.67 15.87 25.32
C MET A 197 7.37 17.15 25.75
N ASN A 198 8.65 17.03 26.11
CA ASN A 198 9.53 18.19 26.21
C ASN A 198 10.14 18.53 24.83
N ALA A 199 10.56 19.78 24.65
CA ALA A 199 11.05 20.31 23.38
C ALA A 199 12.30 19.58 22.85
N THR A 200 13.21 19.18 23.76
CA THR A 200 14.44 18.46 23.40
C THR A 200 14.13 17.09 22.81
N TYR A 201 13.31 16.31 23.51
CA TYR A 201 12.85 15.00 23.07
C TYR A 201 12.08 15.11 21.76
N PHE A 202 11.17 16.08 21.64
CA PHE A 202 10.38 16.28 20.43
C PHE A 202 11.24 16.61 19.19
N SER A 203 12.27 17.44 19.36
CA SER A 203 13.18 17.80 18.27
C SER A 203 13.98 16.59 17.79
N GLN A 204 14.48 15.76 18.71
CA GLN A 204 15.16 14.50 18.39
C GLN A 204 14.18 13.50 17.74
N PHE A 205 12.98 13.38 18.30
CA PHE A 205 11.92 12.51 17.81
C PHE A 205 11.52 12.83 16.36
N MET A 206 11.30 14.11 16.02
CA MET A 206 10.93 14.53 14.67
C MET A 206 12.03 14.22 13.65
N LYS A 207 13.30 14.46 14.01
CA LYS A 207 14.43 14.11 13.14
C LYS A 207 14.59 12.60 12.98
N LYS A 208 14.47 11.85 14.09
CA LYS A 208 14.65 10.39 14.09
C LYS A 208 13.54 9.68 13.32
N VAL A 209 12.27 9.99 13.60
CA VAL A 209 11.12 9.28 13.01
C VAL A 209 10.67 9.91 11.69
N GLY A 210 10.63 11.24 11.61
CA GLY A 210 10.17 11.95 10.42
C GLY A 210 11.28 12.34 9.42
N GLY A 211 12.56 12.19 9.80
CA GLY A 211 13.71 12.55 8.97
C GLY A 211 13.97 14.07 8.84
N ILE A 212 13.08 14.92 9.37
CA ILE A 212 13.14 16.38 9.24
C ILE A 212 12.76 17.08 10.55
N GLY A 213 13.26 18.30 10.74
CA GLY A 213 12.91 19.11 11.91
C GLY A 213 11.46 19.59 11.85
N PHE A 214 10.81 19.77 13.01
CA PHE A 214 9.41 20.20 13.07
C PHE A 214 9.14 21.53 12.36
N LYS A 215 10.03 22.51 12.53
CA LYS A 215 9.89 23.83 11.88
C LYS A 215 9.90 23.70 10.36
N ASP A 216 10.81 22.88 9.83
CA ASP A 216 10.95 22.62 8.40
C ASP A 216 9.75 21.83 7.87
N PHE A 217 9.24 20.86 8.64
CA PHE A 217 8.01 20.14 8.31
C PHE A 217 6.79 21.05 8.21
N VAL A 218 6.57 21.92 9.22
CA VAL A 218 5.48 22.91 9.19
C VAL A 218 5.64 23.85 8.00
N GLN A 219 6.86 24.32 7.73
CA GLN A 219 7.14 25.17 6.58
C GLN A 219 6.81 24.46 5.25
N TYR A 220 7.23 23.21 5.10
CA TYR A 220 6.93 22.36 3.94
C TYR A 220 5.42 22.17 3.73
N ARG A 221 4.67 21.81 4.77
CA ARG A 221 3.20 21.64 4.69
C ARG A 221 2.49 22.94 4.31
N LYS A 222 2.93 24.09 4.82
CA LYS A 222 2.39 25.40 4.44
C LYS A 222 2.67 25.73 2.96
N LEU A 223 3.85 25.39 2.45
CA LEU A 223 4.19 25.62 1.04
C LEU A 223 3.33 24.79 0.10
N ILE A 224 3.01 23.54 0.47
CA ILE A 224 2.05 22.70 -0.28
C ILE A 224 0.71 23.42 -0.40
N ILE A 225 0.15 23.90 0.71
CA ILE A 225 -1.15 24.61 0.72
C ILE A 225 -1.09 25.89 -0.11
N ILE A 226 0.00 26.64 -0.01
CA ILE A 226 0.20 27.85 -0.83
C ILE A 226 0.18 27.49 -2.32
N GLN A 227 0.87 26.43 -2.72
CA GLN A 227 0.90 25.98 -4.11
C GLN A 227 -0.50 25.58 -4.61
N GLN A 228 -1.31 24.93 -3.77
CA GLN A 228 -2.71 24.63 -4.08
C GLN A 228 -3.52 25.91 -4.29
N TYR A 229 -3.39 26.90 -3.39
CA TYR A 229 -4.04 28.20 -3.57
C TYR A 229 -3.59 28.93 -4.83
N LEU A 230 -2.31 28.79 -5.23
CA LEU A 230 -1.82 29.38 -6.48
C LEU A 230 -2.48 28.75 -7.71
N LEU A 231 -2.85 27.46 -7.68
CA LEU A 231 -3.57 26.79 -8.76
C LEU A 231 -5.06 27.12 -8.80
N GLU A 232 -5.72 27.07 -7.64
CA GLU A 232 -7.17 27.14 -7.59
C GLU A 232 -7.72 28.56 -7.57
N GLN A 233 -6.92 29.55 -7.11
CA GLN A 233 -7.43 30.86 -6.77
C GLN A 233 -6.57 31.99 -7.34
N GLN A 234 -7.23 32.98 -7.96
CA GLN A 234 -6.59 34.22 -8.40
C GLN A 234 -6.56 35.29 -7.30
N VAL A 235 -6.28 34.88 -6.06
CA VAL A 235 -6.16 35.82 -4.93
C VAL A 235 -4.73 36.40 -4.82
N PRO A 236 -4.57 37.61 -4.23
CA PRO A 236 -3.26 38.19 -3.96
C PRO A 236 -2.40 37.32 -3.06
N MET A 237 -1.08 37.33 -3.27
CA MET A 237 -0.14 36.54 -2.47
C MET A 237 -0.17 36.91 -0.97
N THR A 238 -0.44 38.18 -0.65
CA THR A 238 -0.60 38.63 0.74
C THR A 238 -1.79 37.96 1.43
N GLU A 239 -2.89 37.74 0.71
CA GLU A 239 -4.06 37.06 1.24
C GLU A 239 -3.79 35.57 1.47
N ILE A 240 -3.17 34.90 0.49
CA ILE A 240 -2.76 33.49 0.64
C ILE A 240 -1.83 33.32 1.85
N ALA A 241 -0.82 34.18 1.99
CA ALA A 241 0.11 34.14 3.12
C ALA A 241 -0.60 34.31 4.46
N ASN A 242 -1.54 35.25 4.55
CA ASN A 242 -2.37 35.43 5.76
C ASN A 242 -3.19 34.18 6.09
N ARG A 243 -3.82 33.54 5.08
CA ARG A 243 -4.61 32.30 5.24
C ARG A 243 -3.80 31.10 5.71
N VAL A 244 -2.49 31.09 5.51
CA VAL A 244 -1.59 30.04 6.04
C VAL A 244 -0.78 30.52 7.25
N GLY A 245 -1.13 31.67 7.84
CA GLY A 245 -0.47 32.22 9.03
C GLY A 245 1.00 32.60 8.82
N ILE A 246 1.34 33.10 7.63
CA ILE A 246 2.67 33.64 7.28
C ILE A 246 2.59 35.17 7.28
N TYR A 247 3.30 35.80 8.21
CA TYR A 247 3.27 37.26 8.40
C TYR A 247 4.52 37.97 7.84
N ASP A 248 5.65 37.27 7.72
CA ASP A 248 6.87 37.80 7.10
C ASP A 248 6.91 37.44 5.61
N MET A 249 6.42 38.36 4.78
CA MET A 249 6.39 38.20 3.32
C MET A 249 7.79 38.09 2.70
N LYS A 250 8.80 38.75 3.27
CA LYS A 250 10.18 38.69 2.75
C LYS A 250 10.77 37.30 2.95
N SER A 251 10.65 36.77 4.17
CA SER A 251 11.06 35.38 4.47
C SER A 251 10.27 34.38 3.63
N PHE A 252 8.97 34.62 3.42
CA PHE A 252 8.13 33.78 2.58
C PHE A 252 8.64 33.70 1.14
N TYR A 253 8.85 34.83 0.46
CA TYR A 253 9.31 34.82 -0.94
C TYR A 253 10.65 34.13 -1.10
N ASN A 254 11.58 34.32 -0.13
CA ASN A 254 12.86 33.63 -0.13
C ASN A 254 12.70 32.12 0.06
N THR A 255 11.82 31.72 0.97
CA THR A 255 11.50 30.31 1.21
C THR A 255 10.85 29.68 -0.02
N PHE A 256 9.82 30.30 -0.59
CA PHE A 256 9.14 29.79 -1.77
C PHE A 256 10.12 29.65 -2.94
N LYS A 257 10.95 30.68 -3.19
CA LYS A 257 11.98 30.60 -4.23
C LYS A 257 12.98 29.48 -3.97
N ARG A 258 13.33 29.19 -2.71
CA ARG A 258 14.21 28.08 -2.35
C ARG A 258 13.60 26.72 -2.70
N TYR A 259 12.31 26.52 -2.40
CA TYR A 259 11.63 25.23 -2.62
C TYR A 259 11.18 25.00 -4.07
N PHE A 260 10.77 26.06 -4.77
CA PHE A 260 10.22 25.95 -6.12
C PHE A 260 11.18 26.44 -7.21
N ASN A 261 12.35 26.94 -6.84
CA ASN A 261 13.32 27.60 -7.73
C ASN A 261 12.79 28.82 -8.51
N GLN A 262 11.59 29.29 -8.18
CA GLN A 262 10.94 30.43 -8.84
C GLN A 262 10.04 31.22 -7.88
N ARG A 263 9.57 32.40 -8.30
CA ARG A 263 8.66 33.24 -7.49
C ARG A 263 7.21 32.77 -7.65
N PRO A 264 6.34 32.96 -6.63
CA PRO A 264 4.94 32.52 -6.69
C PRO A 264 4.15 33.02 -7.91
N LYS A 265 4.40 34.27 -8.33
CA LYS A 265 3.73 34.87 -9.49
C LYS A 265 4.11 34.15 -10.79
N THR A 266 5.41 33.96 -11.01
CA THR A 266 5.94 33.23 -12.17
C THR A 266 5.44 31.80 -12.18
N TRP A 267 5.45 31.13 -11.03
CA TRP A 267 4.95 29.75 -10.89
C TRP A 267 3.48 29.64 -11.30
N ARG A 268 2.65 30.60 -10.85
CA ARG A 268 1.23 30.67 -11.23
C ARG A 268 1.06 30.90 -12.73
N GLU A 269 1.82 31.81 -13.33
CA GLU A 269 1.75 32.12 -14.76
C GLU A 269 2.14 30.90 -15.61
N GLU A 270 3.23 30.21 -15.27
CA GLU A 270 3.67 28.98 -15.94
C GLU A 270 2.62 27.86 -15.82
N ALA A 271 2.10 27.64 -14.62
CA ALA A 271 1.07 26.62 -14.39
C ALA A 271 -0.22 26.88 -15.19
N CYS A 272 -0.59 28.15 -15.42
CA CYS A 272 -1.76 28.52 -16.23
C CYS A 272 -1.53 28.41 -17.75
N GLN A 273 -0.27 28.41 -18.21
CA GLN A 273 0.06 28.31 -19.63
C GLN A 273 0.18 26.85 -20.12
N GLN A 274 0.35 25.90 -19.21
CA GLN A 274 0.41 24.48 -19.57
C GLN A 274 -0.99 23.95 -19.90
N GLU A 275 -1.09 23.29 -21.06
CA GLU A 275 -2.30 22.59 -21.47
C GLU A 275 -2.15 21.08 -21.30
N ASP A 276 -3.25 20.44 -20.93
CA ASP A 276 -3.30 18.98 -20.84
C ASP A 276 -3.20 18.38 -22.25
N SER A 277 -2.20 17.53 -22.46
CA SER A 277 -2.01 16.74 -23.66
C SER A 277 -1.88 15.27 -23.25
N TYR A 278 -3.02 14.68 -22.92
CA TYR A 278 -3.14 13.27 -22.61
C TYR A 278 -4.50 12.73 -23.06
N ARG A 279 -4.61 11.42 -23.20
CA ARG A 279 -5.87 10.72 -23.45
C ARG A 279 -5.99 9.49 -22.57
N ILE A 280 -7.17 9.30 -21.98
CA ILE A 280 -7.52 8.02 -21.35
C ILE A 280 -7.84 7.06 -22.50
N GLU A 281 -6.99 6.07 -22.70
CA GLU A 281 -7.06 5.16 -23.83
C GLU A 281 -6.55 3.80 -23.39
N PHE A 282 -7.37 2.77 -23.58
CA PHE A 282 -6.92 1.39 -23.45
C PHE A 282 -6.18 0.99 -24.73
N GLN A 283 -4.92 0.57 -24.58
CA GLN A 283 -4.11 0.08 -25.69
C GLN A 283 -3.64 -1.35 -25.42
N LYS A 284 -4.40 -2.32 -25.96
CA LYS A 284 -4.20 -3.76 -25.74
C LYS A 284 -2.76 -4.21 -26.00
N ASP A 285 -2.20 -3.88 -27.16
CA ASP A 285 -0.84 -4.28 -27.55
C ASP A 285 0.25 -3.78 -26.58
N VAL A 286 0.05 -2.61 -25.97
CA VAL A 286 1.00 -2.05 -25.00
C VAL A 286 0.94 -2.85 -23.70
N LEU A 287 -0.27 -3.16 -23.23
CA LEU A 287 -0.48 -3.95 -22.02
C LEU A 287 0.03 -5.39 -22.17
N GLU A 288 -0.28 -6.07 -23.28
CA GLU A 288 0.17 -7.44 -23.54
C GLU A 288 1.69 -7.53 -23.57
N LYS A 289 2.35 -6.64 -24.33
CA LYS A 289 3.82 -6.62 -24.41
C LYS A 289 4.46 -6.31 -23.05
N PHE A 290 3.83 -5.46 -22.24
CA PHE A 290 4.29 -5.17 -20.89
C PHE A 290 4.18 -6.39 -19.98
N ILE A 291 3.02 -7.07 -19.98
CA ILE A 291 2.76 -8.30 -19.22
C ILE A 291 3.78 -9.39 -19.59
N GLU A 292 4.00 -9.61 -20.89
CA GLU A 292 4.98 -10.59 -21.39
C GLU A 292 6.40 -10.25 -20.96
N ARG A 293 6.82 -8.99 -21.15
CA ARG A 293 8.19 -8.52 -20.87
C ARG A 293 8.55 -8.57 -19.39
N HIS A 294 7.62 -8.20 -18.53
CA HIS A 294 7.84 -8.17 -17.08
C HIS A 294 7.48 -9.50 -16.41
N HIS A 295 7.19 -10.55 -17.19
CA HIS A 295 6.78 -11.86 -16.69
C HIS A 295 5.68 -11.76 -15.63
N ILE A 296 4.70 -10.89 -15.89
CA ILE A 296 3.55 -10.65 -15.02
C ILE A 296 2.70 -11.90 -15.06
N ASN A 297 3.00 -12.80 -14.12
CA ASN A 297 2.65 -14.19 -14.24
C ASN A 297 1.25 -14.42 -13.70
N CYS A 298 0.43 -15.06 -14.51
CA CYS A 298 -0.91 -15.52 -14.20
C CYS A 298 -0.97 -16.96 -13.66
N TYR A 299 0.19 -17.64 -13.58
CA TYR A 299 0.31 -19.09 -13.28
C TYR A 299 1.59 -19.48 -12.51
N GLN A 300 2.17 -18.59 -11.70
CA GLN A 300 3.26 -18.97 -10.79
C GLN A 300 3.12 -18.19 -9.48
N GLU A 301 3.01 -18.90 -8.36
CA GLU A 301 2.99 -18.40 -6.97
C GLU A 301 2.28 -17.06 -6.76
N THR A 302 1.09 -17.08 -6.16
CA THR A 302 0.31 -15.85 -5.93
C THR A 302 1.14 -14.77 -5.23
N THR A 303 0.90 -13.52 -5.62
CA THR A 303 1.60 -12.34 -5.06
C THR A 303 1.57 -12.34 -3.51
N THR A 304 0.50 -12.88 -2.91
CA THR A 304 0.34 -13.09 -1.47
C THR A 304 1.33 -14.12 -0.90
N SER A 305 1.54 -15.25 -1.58
CA SER A 305 2.51 -16.30 -1.19
C SER A 305 3.96 -15.79 -1.29
N ARG A 306 4.30 -15.09 -2.38
CA ARG A 306 5.63 -14.47 -2.55
C ARG A 306 5.90 -13.40 -1.49
N LEU A 307 4.94 -12.50 -1.27
CA LEU A 307 5.03 -11.43 -0.28
C LEU A 307 5.20 -11.99 1.13
N TYR A 308 4.48 -13.06 1.45
CA TYR A 308 4.55 -13.69 2.77
C TYR A 308 5.87 -14.43 2.98
N LYS A 309 6.35 -15.24 2.01
CA LYS A 309 7.71 -15.83 2.05
C LYS A 309 8.78 -14.75 2.30
N HIS A 310 8.60 -13.58 1.71
CA HIS A 310 9.54 -12.47 1.84
C HIS A 310 9.41 -11.72 3.19
N LEU A 311 8.18 -11.50 3.68
CA LEU A 311 7.93 -10.96 5.02
C LEU A 311 8.53 -11.82 6.13
N LEU A 312 8.49 -13.14 5.97
CA LEU A 312 9.16 -14.07 6.87
C LEU A 312 10.68 -13.94 6.87
N GLN A 313 11.28 -13.72 5.70
CA GLN A 313 12.72 -13.46 5.58
C GLN A 313 13.13 -12.12 6.21
N VAL A 314 12.30 -11.08 6.13
CA VAL A 314 12.59 -9.77 6.75
C VAL A 314 12.41 -9.80 8.26
N LYS A 315 11.41 -10.51 8.78
CA LYS A 315 11.19 -10.66 10.23
C LYS A 315 12.36 -11.36 10.94
N GLN A 316 13.06 -12.27 10.26
CA GLN A 316 14.31 -12.85 10.78
C GLN A 316 15.43 -11.81 10.94
N ARG A 317 15.29 -10.63 10.30
CA ARG A 317 16.27 -9.55 10.24
C ARG A 317 15.77 -8.23 10.86
N SER A 318 14.51 -8.11 11.29
CA SER A 318 13.91 -6.85 11.80
C SER A 318 12.65 -7.08 12.66
N PRO A 319 12.35 -6.21 13.64
CA PRO A 319 11.26 -6.40 14.60
C PRO A 319 9.92 -5.79 14.09
N LEU A 320 9.43 -6.24 12.94
CA LEU A 320 8.11 -5.81 12.43
C LEU A 320 6.98 -6.44 13.27
N SER A 321 5.99 -5.64 13.69
CA SER A 321 4.77 -6.13 14.35
C SER A 321 3.68 -6.35 13.30
N LEU A 322 3.09 -7.55 13.27
CA LEU A 322 1.96 -7.89 12.39
C LEU A 322 0.69 -8.18 13.21
N GLU A 323 0.63 -7.70 14.46
CA GLU A 323 -0.48 -7.98 15.38
C GLU A 323 -1.82 -7.46 14.81
N GLY A 324 -2.79 -8.36 14.65
CA GLY A 324 -4.14 -8.02 14.16
C GLY A 324 -4.29 -7.90 12.63
N VAL A 325 -3.20 -7.99 11.86
CA VAL A 325 -3.28 -8.03 10.38
C VAL A 325 -3.87 -9.36 9.94
N GLU A 326 -4.95 -9.34 9.15
CA GLU A 326 -5.57 -10.54 8.60
C GLU A 326 -4.95 -10.90 7.23
N ILE A 327 -4.28 -12.05 7.18
CA ILE A 327 -3.64 -12.64 6.01
C ILE A 327 -4.59 -13.69 5.46
N ILE A 328 -5.17 -13.43 4.30
CA ILE A 328 -6.08 -14.37 3.63
C ILE A 328 -5.30 -15.23 2.65
N LEU A 329 -5.36 -16.55 2.79
CA LEU A 329 -4.62 -17.53 1.99
C LEU A 329 -5.57 -18.58 1.42
N ASN A 330 -5.70 -18.67 0.10
CA ASN A 330 -6.44 -19.72 -0.58
C ASN A 330 -5.55 -20.94 -0.85
N LEU A 331 -5.65 -21.98 -0.02
CA LEU A 331 -4.72 -23.12 -0.03
C LEU A 331 -4.61 -23.86 -1.37
N CYS A 332 -5.70 -23.93 -2.12
CA CYS A 332 -5.70 -24.67 -3.39
C CYS A 332 -5.36 -23.79 -4.60
N LYS A 333 -5.47 -22.46 -4.46
CA LYS A 333 -5.10 -21.50 -5.52
C LYS A 333 -3.68 -20.97 -5.32
N ASP A 334 -3.23 -20.79 -4.07
CA ASP A 334 -1.93 -20.23 -3.73
C ASP A 334 -0.75 -21.21 -3.83
N MET A 335 -1.02 -22.51 -4.02
CA MET A 335 -0.02 -23.60 -3.90
C MET A 335 0.12 -24.49 -5.16
N GLU A 336 -0.72 -24.30 -6.18
CA GLU A 336 -0.78 -25.05 -7.46
C GLU A 336 -0.10 -26.45 -7.48
N GLU A 337 0.84 -26.73 -8.39
CA GLU A 337 1.43 -28.07 -8.66
C GLU A 337 2.11 -28.73 -7.45
N GLN A 338 2.46 -27.97 -6.41
CA GLN A 338 3.05 -28.52 -5.17
C GLN A 338 2.02 -29.20 -4.26
N PHE A 339 0.72 -28.94 -4.45
CA PHE A 339 -0.35 -29.64 -3.74
C PHE A 339 -0.50 -31.11 -4.21
N ASN A 340 0.00 -31.45 -5.41
CA ASN A 340 0.05 -32.85 -5.88
C ASN A 340 1.17 -33.66 -5.20
N SER A 341 2.22 -32.99 -4.71
CA SER A 341 3.18 -33.61 -3.80
C SER A 341 2.71 -33.44 -2.36
N HIS A 342 1.86 -34.36 -1.90
CA HIS A 342 1.18 -34.39 -0.60
C HIS A 342 2.03 -33.97 0.62
N TYR A 343 3.36 -34.09 0.59
CA TYR A 343 4.20 -33.76 1.74
C TYR A 343 4.59 -32.27 1.83
N TYR A 344 5.00 -31.65 0.72
CA TYR A 344 5.62 -30.32 0.73
C TYR A 344 4.63 -29.18 1.00
N ALA A 345 3.41 -29.29 0.48
CA ALA A 345 2.39 -28.27 0.69
C ALA A 345 2.01 -28.11 2.17
N TYR A 346 2.00 -29.22 2.89
CA TYR A 346 1.59 -29.31 4.28
C TYR A 346 2.73 -29.00 5.26
N GLU A 347 3.98 -29.27 4.88
CA GLU A 347 5.17 -28.79 5.58
C GLU A 347 5.29 -27.26 5.48
N TYR A 348 5.12 -26.70 4.28
CA TYR A 348 5.09 -25.25 4.07
C TYR A 348 3.98 -24.56 4.86
N LEU A 349 2.77 -25.14 4.87
CA LEU A 349 1.64 -24.59 5.64
C LEU A 349 1.93 -24.59 7.15
N ASN A 350 2.59 -25.62 7.66
CA ASN A 350 2.99 -25.70 9.07
C ASN A 350 3.98 -24.59 9.45
N ASP A 351 4.98 -24.33 8.59
CA ASP A 351 5.95 -23.26 8.80
C ASP A 351 5.31 -21.87 8.68
N LEU A 352 4.40 -21.71 7.72
CA LEU A 352 3.61 -20.50 7.51
C LEU A 352 2.79 -20.17 8.76
N ILE A 353 2.00 -21.12 9.25
CA ILE A 353 1.16 -20.97 10.45
C ILE A 353 2.03 -20.59 11.67
N HIS A 354 3.16 -21.27 11.84
CA HIS A 354 4.09 -21.00 12.94
C HIS A 354 4.63 -19.57 12.90
N GLU A 355 4.95 -19.07 11.72
CA GLU A 355 5.51 -17.74 11.57
C GLU A 355 4.46 -16.62 11.63
N VAL A 356 3.24 -16.81 11.09
CA VAL A 356 2.10 -15.87 11.27
C VAL A 356 1.89 -15.71 12.77
N TYR A 357 1.85 -16.83 13.48
CA TYR A 357 1.59 -16.82 14.91
C TYR A 357 2.65 -16.10 15.72
N LYS A 358 3.94 -16.32 15.44
CA LYS A 358 5.03 -15.56 16.07
C LYS A 358 4.89 -14.05 15.83
N SER A 359 4.26 -13.66 14.72
CA SER A 359 4.02 -12.25 14.39
C SER A 359 2.70 -11.67 14.93
N LYS A 360 1.88 -12.51 15.59
CA LYS A 360 0.53 -12.19 16.09
C LYS A 360 -0.48 -11.74 15.02
N ALA A 361 -0.18 -11.96 13.75
CA ALA A 361 -1.14 -11.80 12.67
C ALA A 361 -2.28 -12.82 12.78
N ILE A 362 -3.39 -12.56 12.10
CA ILE A 362 -4.50 -13.48 11.91
C ILE A 362 -4.30 -14.15 10.55
N LEU A 363 -4.17 -15.47 10.50
CA LEU A 363 -4.20 -16.23 9.25
C LEU A 363 -5.63 -16.69 8.99
N HIS A 364 -6.17 -16.34 7.82
CA HIS A 364 -7.46 -16.79 7.34
C HIS A 364 -7.28 -17.67 6.10
N MET A 365 -7.44 -18.97 6.27
CA MET A 365 -7.31 -19.93 5.18
C MET A 365 -8.65 -20.13 4.47
N LEU A 366 -8.69 -19.88 3.16
CA LEU A 366 -9.78 -20.29 2.29
C LEU A 366 -9.42 -21.65 1.69
N HIS A 367 -10.25 -22.66 1.88
CA HIS A 367 -10.02 -24.01 1.36
C HIS A 367 -11.25 -24.47 0.59
N PRO A 368 -11.19 -24.62 -0.75
CA PRO A 368 -12.27 -25.24 -1.49
C PRO A 368 -12.47 -26.69 -1.06
N TYR A 369 -13.70 -27.06 -0.72
CA TYR A 369 -14.02 -28.34 -0.10
C TYR A 369 -13.79 -29.52 -1.05
N GLN A 370 -14.04 -29.35 -2.35
CA GLN A 370 -13.79 -30.36 -3.39
C GLN A 370 -12.40 -31.03 -3.33
N TYR A 371 -11.38 -30.35 -2.78
CA TYR A 371 -10.03 -30.91 -2.65
C TYR A 371 -9.85 -31.82 -1.43
N LEU A 372 -10.84 -31.87 -0.54
CA LEU A 372 -10.91 -32.68 0.67
C LEU A 372 -11.86 -33.87 0.52
N GLU A 373 -12.44 -34.09 -0.67
CA GLU A 373 -13.29 -35.27 -0.94
C GLU A 373 -12.50 -36.58 -0.84
N ASP A 374 -11.22 -36.53 -1.17
CA ASP A 374 -10.32 -37.65 -1.00
C ASP A 374 -9.94 -37.83 0.48
N LYS A 375 -10.11 -39.05 0.99
CA LYS A 375 -9.90 -39.37 2.41
C LYS A 375 -8.45 -39.17 2.85
N GLU A 376 -7.46 -39.37 1.98
CA GLU A 376 -6.07 -39.13 2.34
C GLU A 376 -5.80 -37.64 2.51
N ARG A 377 -6.33 -36.80 1.61
CA ARG A 377 -6.26 -35.33 1.71
C ARG A 377 -7.02 -34.77 2.90
N GLU A 378 -8.21 -35.29 3.19
CA GLU A 378 -8.96 -34.94 4.39
C GLU A 378 -8.13 -35.22 5.65
N GLN A 379 -7.54 -36.41 5.74
CA GLN A 379 -6.75 -36.82 6.90
C GLN A 379 -5.47 -36.00 7.04
N LEU A 380 -4.83 -35.65 5.93
CA LEU A 380 -3.62 -34.84 5.92
C LEU A 380 -3.89 -33.39 6.34
N PHE A 381 -4.98 -32.80 5.85
CA PHE A 381 -5.48 -31.50 6.31
C PHE A 381 -5.78 -31.52 7.81
N MET A 382 -6.50 -32.54 8.29
CA MET A 382 -6.76 -32.74 9.72
C MET A 382 -5.47 -32.81 10.54
N ASN A 383 -4.46 -33.54 10.05
CA ASN A 383 -3.18 -33.69 10.73
C ASN A 383 -2.46 -32.35 10.84
N VAL A 384 -2.40 -31.55 9.77
CA VAL A 384 -1.72 -30.23 9.82
C VAL A 384 -2.43 -29.24 10.73
N ILE A 385 -3.77 -29.19 10.69
CA ILE A 385 -4.53 -28.36 11.62
C ILE A 385 -4.32 -28.83 13.06
N GLY A 386 -4.35 -30.14 13.31
CA GLY A 386 -4.07 -30.73 14.62
C GLY A 386 -2.68 -30.41 15.14
N PHE A 387 -1.63 -30.63 14.34
CA PHE A 387 -0.24 -30.30 14.67
C PHE A 387 -0.05 -28.81 14.92
N SER A 388 -0.69 -27.97 14.11
CA SER A 388 -0.67 -26.52 14.28
C SER A 388 -1.27 -26.15 15.64
N VAL A 389 -2.48 -26.59 15.96
CA VAL A 389 -3.11 -26.24 17.25
C VAL A 389 -2.35 -26.81 18.46
N LEU A 390 -1.78 -28.01 18.35
CA LEU A 390 -0.91 -28.59 19.40
C LEU A 390 0.34 -27.74 19.65
N LYS A 391 1.00 -27.23 18.60
CA LYS A 391 2.17 -26.35 18.73
C LYS A 391 1.82 -24.96 19.26
N LEU A 392 0.66 -24.41 18.88
CA LEU A 392 0.24 -23.05 19.22
C LEU A 392 -0.37 -22.93 20.63
N GLY A 393 -0.88 -24.03 21.17
CA GLY A 393 -1.63 -24.05 22.43
C GLY A 393 -3.08 -23.57 22.25
N THR A 394 -4.00 -24.21 22.98
CA THR A 394 -5.46 -24.05 22.84
C THR A 394 -6.00 -22.63 23.03
N GLY A 395 -5.27 -21.76 23.74
CA GLY A 395 -5.67 -20.37 24.01
C GLY A 395 -5.42 -19.38 22.86
N LYS A 396 -4.66 -19.77 21.82
CA LYS A 396 -4.22 -18.86 20.75
C LYS A 396 -4.80 -19.15 19.36
N THR A 397 -5.78 -20.05 19.28
CA THR A 397 -6.50 -20.43 18.05
C THR A 397 -7.34 -19.30 17.45
N LYS A 398 -7.55 -18.18 18.16
CA LYS A 398 -8.24 -16.98 17.65
C LYS A 398 -7.53 -16.31 16.46
N THR A 399 -6.25 -16.59 16.29
CA THR A 399 -5.42 -16.07 15.18
C THR A 399 -5.47 -16.96 13.94
N LEU A 400 -6.17 -18.10 13.98
CA LEU A 400 -6.33 -19.00 12.85
C LEU A 400 -7.82 -19.13 12.51
N LYS A 401 -8.20 -18.60 11.35
CA LYS A 401 -9.53 -18.73 10.77
C LYS A 401 -9.47 -19.65 9.56
N ILE A 402 -10.50 -20.46 9.36
CA ILE A 402 -10.64 -21.35 8.21
C ILE A 402 -12.01 -21.13 7.60
N SER A 403 -12.07 -20.97 6.29
CA SER A 403 -13.32 -20.97 5.52
C SER A 403 -13.28 -22.09 4.49
N LEU A 404 -14.15 -23.09 4.68
CA LEU A 404 -14.41 -24.12 3.68
C LEU A 404 -15.31 -23.50 2.61
N VAL A 405 -14.80 -23.39 1.38
CA VAL A 405 -15.53 -22.85 0.23
C VAL A 405 -16.23 -24.01 -0.45
N VAL A 406 -17.56 -23.95 -0.52
CA VAL A 406 -18.40 -25.02 -1.08
C VAL A 406 -19.20 -24.50 -2.27
N LYS A 407 -19.41 -25.36 -3.27
CA LYS A 407 -20.07 -24.99 -4.53
C LYS A 407 -21.58 -25.19 -4.50
N ASP A 408 -22.05 -26.13 -3.69
CA ASP A 408 -23.46 -26.49 -3.62
C ASP A 408 -23.84 -26.97 -2.21
N GLU A 409 -25.14 -27.24 -2.04
CA GLU A 409 -25.71 -27.72 -0.77
C GLU A 409 -25.19 -29.12 -0.35
N ILE A 410 -24.74 -29.93 -1.30
CA ILE A 410 -24.20 -31.27 -1.04
C ILE A 410 -22.81 -31.11 -0.40
N GLU A 411 -21.93 -30.32 -1.03
CA GLU A 411 -20.63 -29.98 -0.46
C GLU A 411 -20.77 -29.26 0.88
N PHE A 412 -21.77 -28.38 1.05
CA PHE A 412 -22.05 -27.73 2.34
C PHE A 412 -22.28 -28.75 3.46
N LEU A 413 -23.12 -29.76 3.23
CA LEU A 413 -23.42 -30.78 4.23
C LEU A 413 -22.18 -31.64 4.56
N GLN A 414 -21.34 -31.91 3.57
CA GLN A 414 -20.12 -32.68 3.76
C GLN A 414 -19.02 -31.86 4.47
N ALA A 415 -18.82 -30.60 4.08
CA ALA A 415 -17.96 -29.63 4.77
C ALA A 415 -18.39 -29.43 6.23
N TYR A 416 -19.69 -29.45 6.50
CA TYR A 416 -20.22 -29.37 7.86
C TYR A 416 -19.83 -30.58 8.72
N ARG A 417 -19.87 -31.79 8.16
CA ARG A 417 -19.38 -33.00 8.87
C ARG A 417 -17.88 -32.92 9.14
N LEU A 418 -17.10 -32.45 8.16
CA LEU A 418 -15.66 -32.26 8.34
C LEU A 418 -15.36 -31.23 9.42
N LYS A 419 -16.06 -30.08 9.41
CA LYS A 419 -15.98 -29.06 10.46
C LYS A 419 -16.20 -29.67 11.85
N GLN A 420 -17.29 -30.43 12.04
CA GLN A 420 -17.58 -31.08 13.32
C GLN A 420 -16.46 -32.03 13.74
N LYS A 421 -15.89 -32.79 12.79
CA LYS A 421 -14.78 -33.70 13.03
C LYS A 421 -13.50 -32.95 13.45
N ILE A 422 -13.19 -31.81 12.82
CA ILE A 422 -12.06 -30.94 13.22
C ILE A 422 -12.28 -30.40 14.64
N GLU A 423 -13.46 -29.84 14.92
CA GLU A 423 -13.79 -29.24 16.23
C GLU A 423 -13.73 -30.27 17.35
N GLN A 424 -14.20 -31.50 17.11
CA GLN A 424 -14.09 -32.61 18.08
C GLN A 424 -12.64 -33.04 18.33
N SER A 425 -11.78 -32.97 17.30
CA SER A 425 -10.40 -33.46 17.37
C SER A 425 -9.43 -32.43 17.94
N VAL A 426 -9.68 -31.14 17.66
CA VAL A 426 -8.70 -30.05 17.83
C VAL A 426 -9.21 -28.95 18.78
N GLY A 427 -10.50 -28.94 19.14
CA GLY A 427 -11.13 -27.97 20.04
C GLY A 427 -11.64 -26.72 19.31
N ASN A 428 -11.78 -25.60 20.04
CA ASN A 428 -12.36 -24.35 19.52
C ASN A 428 -11.45 -23.69 18.48
N LEU A 429 -11.78 -23.88 17.19
CA LEU A 429 -11.17 -23.23 16.04
C LEU A 429 -12.24 -22.46 15.25
N SER A 430 -11.89 -21.30 14.69
CA SER A 430 -12.82 -20.50 13.90
C SER A 430 -12.99 -21.07 12.49
N ILE A 431 -13.88 -22.06 12.34
CA ILE A 431 -14.18 -22.69 11.04
C ILE A 431 -15.54 -22.23 10.54
N ASN A 432 -15.56 -21.59 9.37
CA ASN A 432 -16.76 -21.19 8.66
C ASN A 432 -16.91 -22.01 7.38
N ILE A 433 -18.15 -22.13 6.91
CA ILE A 433 -18.46 -22.70 5.59
C ILE A 433 -19.10 -21.57 4.80
N ILE A 434 -18.55 -21.28 3.63
CA ILE A 434 -19.01 -20.21 2.76
C ILE A 434 -19.38 -20.79 1.41
N MET A 435 -20.57 -20.42 0.91
CA MET A 435 -20.96 -20.74 -0.46
C MET A 435 -20.11 -19.91 -1.41
N ASP A 436 -19.56 -20.55 -2.43
CA ASP A 436 -18.96 -19.86 -3.57
C ASP A 436 -20.10 -19.15 -4.31
N LEU A 437 -20.28 -17.85 -4.07
CA LEU A 437 -21.35 -17.03 -4.66
C LEU A 437 -21.11 -16.73 -6.15
N LEU A 438 -20.12 -17.37 -6.78
CA LEU A 438 -19.80 -17.30 -8.20
C LEU A 438 -20.38 -18.51 -8.97
N ILE A 439 -21.72 -18.65 -8.95
CA ILE A 439 -22.47 -19.33 -10.03
C ILE A 439 -22.93 -18.28 -11.04
#